data_AF-A0A0J6TBF1-F1
#
_entry.id   AF-A0A0J6TBF1-F1
#
_cell.length_a   1.000
_cell.length_b   1.000
_cell.length_c   1.000
_cell.angle_alpha   90.00
_cell.angle_beta   90.00
_cell.angle_gamma   90.00
#
_symmetry.space_group_name_H-M   'P 1'
#
loop_
_entity.id
_entity.type
_entity.pdbx_description
1 polymer ?
#
loop_
_entity_poly.entity_id
_entity_poly.type
_entity_poly.pdbx_seq_one_letter_code
_entity_poly.pdbx_strand_id
1 'polypeptide(L)' 'MKALVERAEFWIGFDQVADLRLDRAAVEAALAPPWSTSPVEGQSNRVKTLKRTMYGRAKLDLLRARMLAA' A
#
# COMPACT_ATOMS: atom_id res chain seq x y z
N MET A 1 -11.71 22.51 5.46
CA MET A 1 -11.62 21.39 4.50
C MET A 1 -10.23 21.17 3.87
N LYS A 2 -9.24 22.08 4.06
CA LYS A 2 -7.84 21.89 3.62
C LYS A 2 -7.03 20.87 4.45
N ALA A 3 -7.27 20.79 5.76
CA ALA A 3 -6.49 19.97 6.71
C ALA A 3 -6.70 18.44 6.63
N LEU A 4 -7.67 17.95 5.83
CA LEU A 4 -7.89 16.51 5.61
C LEU A 4 -7.18 16.00 4.34
N VAL A 5 -6.91 16.89 3.38
CA VAL A 5 -6.17 16.54 2.16
C VAL A 5 -4.67 16.50 2.45
N GLU A 6 -4.14 17.39 3.29
CA GLU A 6 -2.73 17.39 3.71
C GLU A 6 -2.32 16.11 4.47
N ARG A 7 -3.24 15.47 5.20
CA ARG A 7 -2.98 14.19 5.89
C ARG A 7 -2.90 12.98 4.96
N ALA A 8 -3.44 13.07 3.75
CA ALA A 8 -3.36 12.00 2.76
C ALA A 8 -2.03 12.01 1.99
N GLU A 9 -1.40 13.18 1.86
CA GLU A 9 -0.06 13.32 1.26
C GLU A 9 1.06 13.02 2.27
N PHE A 10 0.80 13.25 3.56
CA PHE A 10 1.71 12.88 4.66
C PHE A 10 2.03 11.38 4.73
N TRP A 11 1.18 10.52 4.14
CA TRP A 11 1.38 9.07 4.09
C TRP A 11 2.27 8.59 2.93
N ILE A 12 2.71 9.49 2.05
CA ILE A 12 3.61 9.17 0.93
C ILE A 12 5.06 9.43 1.38
N GLY A 13 5.47 8.74 2.45
CA GLY A 13 6.82 8.81 3.00
C GLY A 13 7.83 8.12 2.09
N PHE A 14 8.53 8.90 1.28
CA PHE A 14 9.70 8.47 0.50
C PHE A 14 11.04 8.81 1.20
N ASP A 15 11.04 9.05 2.51
CA ASP A 15 12.27 9.21 3.29
C ASP A 15 12.78 7.84 3.76
N GLN A 16 13.26 7.01 2.82
CA GLN A 16 13.59 5.60 3.05
C GLN A 16 15.08 5.36 3.36
N VAL A 17 15.96 6.32 3.05
CA VAL A 17 17.41 6.07 3.04
C VAL A 17 18.01 6.03 4.46
N ALA A 18 17.47 6.79 5.41
CA ALA A 18 17.93 6.77 6.80
C ALA A 18 17.44 5.53 7.57
N ASP A 19 16.26 5.00 7.20
CA ASP A 19 15.55 3.95 7.94
C ASP A 19 16.06 2.53 7.62
N LEU A 20 16.60 2.31 6.41
CA LEU A 20 17.09 1.00 5.96
C LEU A 20 18.20 0.39 6.84
N ARG A 21 19.00 1.22 7.52
CA ARG A 21 20.03 0.73 8.46
C ARG A 21 19.41 0.17 9.73
N LEU A 22 18.30 0.73 10.19
CA LEU A 22 17.54 0.25 11.34
C LEU A 22 16.82 -1.06 10.99
N ASP A 23 16.31 -1.16 9.77
CA ASP A 23 15.57 -2.32 9.24
C ASP A 23 16.46 -3.45 8.68
N ARG A 24 17.78 -3.43 8.94
CA ARG A 24 18.74 -4.42 8.40
C ARG A 24 18.31 -5.87 8.65
N ALA A 25 17.83 -6.18 9.86
CA ALA A 25 17.38 -7.52 10.22
C ALA A 25 16.13 -7.95 9.43
N ALA A 26 15.22 -7.01 9.14
CA ALA A 26 14.03 -7.28 8.33
C ALA A 26 14.41 -7.50 6.85
N VAL A 27 15.37 -6.75 6.31
CA VAL A 27 15.88 -6.95 4.95
C VAL A 27 16.58 -8.31 4.81
N GLU A 28 17.41 -8.70 5.76
CA GLU A 28 18.06 -10.02 5.76
C GLU A 28 17.03 -11.16 5.82
N ALA A 29 16.01 -11.02 6.66
CA ALA A 29 14.91 -11.99 6.74
C ALA A 29 14.05 -12.03 5.45
N ALA A 30 13.88 -10.89 4.78
CA ALA A 30 13.15 -10.80 3.52
C ALA A 30 13.90 -11.43 2.33
N LEU A 31 15.23 -11.51 2.39
CA LEU A 31 16.08 -12.12 1.37
C LEU A 31 16.33 -13.62 1.59
N ALA A 32 16.10 -14.14 2.80
CA ALA A 32 16.27 -15.55 3.14
C ALA A 32 15.33 -16.52 2.38
N PRO A 33 14.04 -16.21 2.16
CA PRO A 33 13.14 -17.11 1.44
C PRO A 33 13.26 -17.03 -0.09
N PRO A 34 12.97 -18.12 -0.82
CA PRO A 34 12.94 -18.13 -2.28
C PRO A 34 11.64 -17.53 -2.86
N TRP A 35 10.69 -17.14 -2.02
CA TRP A 35 9.41 -16.56 -2.45
C TRP A 35 9.48 -15.05 -2.48
N SER A 36 8.97 -14.46 -3.56
CA SER A 36 8.91 -13.01 -3.72
C SER A 36 7.61 -12.42 -3.14
N THR A 37 7.66 -11.16 -2.72
CA THR A 37 6.49 -10.39 -2.28
C THR A 37 5.57 -10.00 -3.45
N SER A 38 5.93 -10.32 -4.70
CA SER A 38 5.22 -9.91 -5.92
C SER A 38 3.71 -10.24 -5.93
N PRO A 39 3.23 -11.41 -5.45
CA PRO A 39 1.79 -11.69 -5.39
C PRO A 39 1.05 -10.75 -4.44
N VAL A 40 1.65 -10.43 -3.29
CA VAL A 40 1.09 -9.54 -2.27
C VAL A 40 1.05 -8.11 -2.78
N GLU A 41 2.12 -7.66 -3.45
CA GLU A 41 2.17 -6.35 -4.11
C GLU A 41 1.11 -6.22 -5.20
N GLY A 42 0.88 -7.29 -5.97
CA GLY A 42 -0.20 -7.35 -6.97
C GLY A 42 -1.58 -7.13 -6.37
N GLN A 43 -1.89 -7.78 -5.24
CA GLN A 43 -3.15 -7.57 -4.53
C GLN A 43 -3.27 -6.13 -3.98
N SER A 44 -2.21 -5.59 -3.38
CA SER A 44 -2.17 -4.20 -2.91
C SER A 44 -2.41 -3.21 -4.05
N ASN A 45 -1.78 -3.45 -5.21
CA ASN A 45 -1.94 -2.61 -6.40
C ASN A 45 -3.35 -2.71 -6.98
N ARG A 46 -3.97 -3.90 -6.98
CA ARG A 46 -5.38 -4.09 -7.39
C ARG A 46 -6.33 -3.25 -6.54
N VAL A 47 -6.14 -3.25 -5.22
CA VAL A 47 -6.95 -2.43 -4.29
C VAL A 47 -6.75 -0.94 -4.54
N LYS A 48 -5.49 -0.49 -4.68
CA LYS A 48 -5.16 0.91 -4.97
C LYS A 48 -5.75 1.38 -6.30
N THR A 49 -5.67 0.53 -7.32
CA THR A 49 -6.23 0.79 -8.65
C THR A 49 -7.75 0.96 -8.57
N LEU A 50 -8.44 0.03 -7.92
CA LEU A 50 -9.90 0.08 -7.75
C LEU A 50 -10.34 1.32 -6.96
N LYS A 51 -9.61 1.71 -5.91
CA LYS A 51 -9.89 2.95 -5.17
C LYS A 51 -9.68 4.19 -6.04
N ARG A 52 -8.67 4.17 -6.94
CA ARG A 52 -8.35 5.28 -7.85
C ARG A 52 -9.39 5.42 -8.97
N THR A 53 -9.88 4.33 -9.55
CA THR A 53 -10.97 4.38 -10.55
C THR A 53 -12.29 4.89 -9.97
N MET A 54 -12.45 4.78 -8.65
CA MET A 54 -13.61 5.28 -7.92
C MET A 54 -13.42 6.73 -7.40
N TYR A 55 -12.37 7.42 -7.86
CA TYR A 55 -12.05 8.80 -7.48
C TYR A 55 -11.98 9.03 -5.96
N GLY A 56 -11.53 8.01 -5.20
CA GLY A 56 -11.43 8.08 -3.75
C GLY A 56 -12.77 8.05 -2.98
N ARG A 57 -13.91 7.85 -3.65
CA ARG A 57 -15.26 7.86 -3.05
C ARG A 57 -15.72 6.50 -2.51
N ALA A 58 -14.89 5.47 -2.62
CA ALA A 58 -15.21 4.12 -2.16
C ALA A 58 -15.02 3.98 -0.64
N LYS A 59 -16.10 3.74 0.09
CA LYS A 59 -16.05 3.22 1.47
C LYS A 59 -15.60 1.76 1.46
N LEU A 60 -15.09 1.26 2.60
CA LEU A 60 -14.53 -0.09 2.71
C LEU A 60 -15.50 -1.19 2.25
N ASP A 61 -16.78 -1.09 2.58
CA ASP A 61 -17.80 -2.07 2.18
C ASP A 61 -17.94 -2.17 0.65
N LEU A 62 -17.93 -1.02 -0.02
CA LEU A 62 -18.02 -0.94 -1.48
C LEU A 62 -16.74 -1.45 -2.17
N LEU A 63 -15.57 -1.13 -1.59
CA LEU A 63 -14.29 -1.63 -2.08
C LEU A 63 -14.22 -3.16 -1.95
N ARG A 64 -14.67 -3.71 -0.81
CA ARG A 64 -14.73 -5.14 -0.55
C ARG A 64 -15.70 -5.84 -1.49
N ALA A 65 -16.90 -5.32 -1.66
CA ALA A 65 -17.89 -5.88 -2.58
C ALA A 65 -17.34 -5.97 -4.02
N ARG A 66 -16.64 -4.93 -4.50
CA ARG A 66 -16.04 -4.94 -5.84
C ARG A 66 -14.79 -5.82 -5.97
N MET A 67 -14.01 -5.99 -4.91
CA MET A 67 -12.88 -6.92 -4.91
C MET A 67 -13.33 -8.39 -4.96
N LEU A 68 -14.43 -8.72 -4.27
CA LEU A 68 -14.96 -10.07 -4.20
C LEU A 68 -15.86 -10.43 -5.39
N ALA A 69 -16.48 -9.44 -6.04
CA ALA A 69 -17.32 -9.64 -7.21
C ALA A 69 -16.54 -9.77 -8.54
N ALA A 70 -15.21 -9.66 -8.52
CA ALA A 70 -14.35 -9.69 -9.70
C ALA A 70 -13.37 -10.86 -9.63
#